data_AF-K3ZHR3-F1
#
_entry.id   AF-K3ZHR3-F1
#
_cell.length_a   1.000
_cell.length_b   1.000
_cell.length_c   1.000
_cell.angle_alpha   90.00
_cell.angle_beta   90.00
_cell.angle_gamma   90.00
#
_symmetry.space_group_name_H-M   'P 1'
#
loop_
_entity.id
_entity.type
_entity.pdbx_description
1 polymer ?
#
loop_
_entity_poly.entity_id
_entity_poly.type
_entity_poly.pdbx_seq_one_letter_code
_entity_poly.pdbx_strand_id
1 'polypeptide(L)'
;MPSLQAVMGGGGGGGRKGGGVSGNDGTNTSSTTLVSLLRARSERSARAEERVEWVRSQLVGGDAEFETPFGRRALLYADHTASGRALLYIEDYILKHLLPFYGNTHTEDSYVGSRTTRTARKAARYIKRCMGAGPGDALLFCGSGATAAAKRLQEAIGVAPCPAAALRARQLLRPEERWIVFVGPYEHHSNLLSWRRSLADVVEVPAAGDGLVDLEALRRALAAPEHADRPMLGAFSACSNVTGVLTDTRAIARILHQHGAFACFDFAASGPYVDIDMRSGEMDGYDAVFLSPHKFVGGPGTPGILLMNQALYRLAGHPPTTCGGGTVAYVNGFSEEDTVYYEDIEEREDAGTPPIVQKVRASLAFWVKEHVGRDAVALRERAYADAAMARLLANPNVEVLGNVTARRLPIFSFLVYPPDGDRRRLPLHGRFVARLLNDLFGIQARGGCACAGPYGHALLGVGEELSLRIRAAIVRGFHGVKPGWTRVSFAYYMSREELRFVLAAVDFVAAHGHRFLPLYAFDWATGNWAFRRRTFKHHAMREDLLRGGDHRRHVAANADDQKKKAAASGDGQAADGGGLVGDKYESYLEIATRIALSLPDTYDELVSSVPKGIDPDIILFRV
;
A
#
# COMPACT_ATOMS: atom_id res chain seq x y z
N MET A 1 4.98 -14.38 26.63
CA MET A 1 4.48 -12.99 26.58
C MET A 1 5.60 -12.02 26.90
N PRO A 2 6.28 -11.39 25.92
CA PRO A 2 7.08 -10.21 26.20
C PRO A 2 6.15 -9.00 26.27
N SER A 3 6.02 -8.40 27.46
CA SER A 3 5.32 -7.12 27.61
C SER A 3 6.06 -6.03 26.83
N LEU A 4 5.36 -4.98 26.42
CA LEU A 4 5.99 -3.78 25.87
C LEU A 4 7.08 -3.18 26.79
N GLN A 5 7.14 -3.56 28.08
CA GLN A 5 8.26 -3.21 28.96
C GLN A 5 9.57 -3.90 28.57
N ALA A 6 9.55 -5.15 28.09
CA ALA A 6 10.77 -5.88 27.70
C ALA A 6 11.34 -5.41 26.35
N VAL A 7 10.47 -4.96 25.43
CA VAL A 7 10.87 -4.46 24.10
C VAL A 7 11.39 -3.02 24.15
N MET A 8 11.04 -2.25 25.19
CA MET A 8 11.36 -0.81 25.29
C MET A 8 12.40 -0.45 26.37
N GLY A 9 13.14 -1.42 26.91
CA GLY A 9 14.06 -1.23 28.06
C GLY A 9 15.55 -1.55 27.83
N GLY A 10 16.01 -1.90 26.63
CA GLY A 10 17.38 -2.36 26.41
C GLY A 10 18.36 -1.30 25.90
N GLY A 11 18.94 -0.50 26.78
CA GLY A 11 20.11 0.34 26.49
C GLY A 11 21.13 0.22 27.62
N GLY A 12 22.33 -0.31 27.34
CA GLY A 12 23.39 -0.38 28.34
C GLY A 12 24.63 -1.18 27.95
N GLY A 13 25.64 -0.46 27.44
CA GLY A 13 27.08 -0.59 27.76
C GLY A 13 27.77 -1.96 27.73
N GLY A 14 28.50 -2.25 26.65
CA GLY A 14 29.56 -3.25 26.63
C GLY A 14 30.95 -2.60 26.55
N GLY A 15 31.61 -2.46 27.69
CA GLY A 15 32.95 -1.87 27.81
C GLY A 15 34.06 -2.77 27.26
N ARG A 16 35.07 -2.13 26.65
CA ARG A 16 36.35 -2.70 26.23
C ARG A 16 37.14 -3.25 27.42
N LYS A 17 37.65 -4.48 27.31
CA LYS A 17 38.89 -4.92 27.98
C LYS A 17 39.75 -5.69 26.98
N GLY A 18 41.01 -5.29 26.88
CA GLY A 18 42.04 -5.94 26.09
C GLY A 18 42.70 -7.11 26.82
N GLY A 19 43.39 -7.94 26.04
CA GLY A 19 44.26 -8.99 26.54
C GLY A 19 44.95 -9.76 25.41
N GLY A 20 46.27 -9.57 25.30
CA GLY A 20 47.29 -10.62 25.12
C GLY A 20 47.27 -11.52 23.87
N VAL A 21 48.33 -11.39 23.07
CA VAL A 21 48.77 -12.29 21.98
C VAL A 21 49.44 -13.55 22.54
N SER A 22 49.16 -14.73 21.95
CA SER A 22 50.19 -15.69 21.44
C SER A 22 49.57 -17.04 21.05
N GLY A 23 50.13 -17.68 20.00
CA GLY A 23 50.01 -19.14 19.81
C GLY A 23 49.38 -19.61 18.50
N ASN A 24 50.24 -19.82 17.51
CA ASN A 24 50.13 -20.57 16.26
C ASN A 24 49.18 -21.81 16.30
N ASP A 25 48.28 -21.94 15.32
CA ASP A 25 48.05 -23.21 14.61
C ASP A 25 47.22 -22.99 13.33
N GLY A 26 47.84 -23.32 12.20
CA GLY A 26 47.27 -23.24 10.87
C GLY A 26 46.49 -24.50 10.49
N THR A 27 45.50 -24.30 9.61
CA THR A 27 44.87 -25.31 8.75
C THR A 27 43.79 -26.22 9.35
N ASN A 28 42.78 -25.64 10.02
CA ASN A 28 41.41 -26.23 10.01
C ASN A 28 40.26 -25.24 10.28
N THR A 29 40.55 -23.93 10.32
CA THR A 29 39.62 -22.89 10.76
C THR A 29 38.65 -22.42 9.67
N SER A 30 39.01 -22.50 8.38
CA SER A 30 38.19 -21.99 7.27
C SER A 30 36.86 -22.74 7.08
N SER A 31 36.85 -24.07 7.13
CA SER A 31 35.65 -24.89 6.91
C SER A 31 34.66 -24.78 8.09
N THR A 32 35.18 -24.74 9.32
CA THR A 32 34.37 -24.62 10.55
C THR A 32 33.71 -23.24 10.65
N THR A 33 34.39 -22.18 10.20
CA THR A 33 33.83 -20.82 10.12
C THR A 33 32.77 -20.70 9.02
N LEU A 34 32.95 -21.37 7.87
CA LEU A 34 31.95 -21.36 6.80
C LEU A 34 30.67 -22.11 7.21
N VAL A 35 30.81 -23.27 7.85
CA VAL A 35 29.67 -24.06 8.37
C VAL A 35 28.95 -23.32 9.50
N SER A 36 29.67 -22.64 10.40
CA SER A 36 29.04 -21.84 11.46
C SER A 36 28.31 -20.61 10.91
N LEU A 37 28.86 -19.95 9.89
CA LEU A 37 28.20 -18.85 9.18
C LEU A 37 26.95 -19.33 8.43
N LEU A 38 27.01 -20.49 7.77
CA LEU A 38 25.86 -21.10 7.08
C LEU A 38 24.77 -21.52 8.08
N ARG A 39 25.14 -22.11 9.23
CA ARG A 39 24.20 -22.42 10.31
C ARG A 39 23.58 -21.16 10.89
N ALA A 40 24.36 -20.14 11.20
CA ALA A 40 23.85 -18.86 11.71
C ALA A 40 22.96 -18.13 10.69
N ARG A 41 23.19 -18.30 9.38
CA ARG A 41 22.31 -17.80 8.31
C ARG A 41 21.02 -18.61 8.22
N SER A 42 21.11 -19.93 8.36
CA SER A 42 19.97 -20.85 8.39
C SER A 42 19.06 -20.60 9.61
N GLU A 43 19.64 -20.43 10.80
CA GLU A 43 18.91 -20.13 12.04
C GLU A 43 18.23 -18.76 11.99
N ARG A 44 18.92 -17.73 11.44
CA ARG A 44 18.31 -16.42 11.20
C ARG A 44 17.14 -16.50 10.23
N SER A 45 17.26 -17.30 9.17
CA SER A 45 16.18 -17.54 8.21
C SER A 45 14.99 -18.27 8.86
N ALA A 46 15.24 -19.27 9.70
CA ALA A 46 14.19 -20.02 10.39
C ALA A 46 13.40 -19.13 11.36
N ARG A 47 14.10 -18.28 12.15
CA ARG A 47 13.44 -17.31 13.03
C ARG A 47 12.65 -16.25 12.26
N ALA A 48 13.14 -15.83 11.10
CA ALA A 48 12.39 -14.90 10.24
C ALA A 48 11.10 -15.54 9.71
N GLU A 49 11.14 -16.82 9.32
CA GLU A 49 9.95 -17.56 8.91
C GLU A 49 8.94 -17.70 10.05
N GLU A 50 9.39 -18.04 11.26
CA GLU A 50 8.54 -18.13 12.46
C GLU A 50 7.81 -16.80 12.73
N ARG A 51 8.50 -15.67 12.59
CA ARG A 51 7.90 -14.33 12.76
C ARG A 51 6.88 -14.00 11.68
N VAL A 52 7.14 -14.41 10.44
CA VAL A 52 6.19 -14.26 9.33
C VAL A 52 4.96 -15.13 9.56
N GLU A 53 5.15 -16.37 10.01
CA GLU A 53 4.06 -17.28 10.36
C GLU A 53 3.24 -16.71 11.53
N TRP A 54 3.92 -16.13 12.52
CA TRP A 54 3.25 -15.42 13.60
C TRP A 54 2.37 -14.30 13.03
N VAL A 55 2.87 -13.44 12.14
CA VAL A 55 2.04 -12.39 11.52
C VAL A 55 0.81 -12.98 10.84
N ARG A 56 0.97 -14.09 10.08
CA ARG A 56 -0.15 -14.75 9.41
C ARG A 56 -1.18 -15.30 10.40
N SER A 57 -0.74 -15.94 11.48
CA SER A 57 -1.62 -16.46 12.54
C SER A 57 -2.41 -15.37 13.25
N GLN A 58 -1.94 -14.13 13.22
CA GLN A 58 -2.60 -12.99 13.87
C GLN A 58 -3.59 -12.27 12.97
N LEU A 59 -3.68 -12.60 11.67
CA LEU A 59 -4.60 -11.93 10.75
C LEU A 59 -6.05 -12.12 11.19
N VAL A 60 -6.75 -11.01 11.42
CA VAL A 60 -8.18 -11.05 11.72
C VAL A 60 -8.95 -11.53 10.49
N GLY A 61 -9.70 -12.62 10.66
CA GLY A 61 -10.50 -13.25 9.60
C GLY A 61 -9.65 -13.91 8.50
N GLY A 62 -8.51 -14.51 8.84
CA GLY A 62 -7.68 -15.25 7.90
C GLY A 62 -8.35 -16.50 7.31
N ASP A 63 -9.33 -17.06 8.00
CA ASP A 63 -10.16 -18.21 7.61
C ASP A 63 -11.56 -17.79 7.12
N ALA A 64 -11.79 -16.49 6.92
CA ALA A 64 -13.10 -15.98 6.51
C ALA A 64 -13.49 -16.52 5.13
N GLU A 65 -14.75 -16.94 5.00
CA GLU A 65 -15.34 -17.38 3.74
C GLU A 65 -16.57 -16.53 3.41
N PHE A 66 -16.92 -16.44 2.14
CA PHE A 66 -18.12 -15.73 1.68
C PHE A 66 -18.77 -16.45 0.50
N GLU A 67 -20.06 -16.18 0.30
CA GLU A 67 -20.84 -16.76 -0.80
C GLU A 67 -20.62 -15.99 -2.09
N THR A 68 -20.38 -16.73 -3.17
CA THR A 68 -20.26 -16.20 -4.54
C THR A 68 -21.32 -16.84 -5.44
N PRO A 69 -21.51 -16.35 -6.68
CA PRO A 69 -22.33 -17.05 -7.66
C PRO A 69 -21.88 -18.49 -7.95
N PHE A 70 -20.62 -18.84 -7.65
CA PHE A 70 -20.02 -20.15 -7.91
C PHE A 70 -19.82 -20.99 -6.63
N GLY A 71 -20.51 -20.61 -5.56
CA GLY A 71 -20.46 -21.25 -4.25
C GLY A 71 -19.53 -20.54 -3.26
N ARG A 72 -19.28 -21.18 -2.13
CA ARG A 72 -18.47 -20.62 -1.06
C ARG A 72 -16.99 -20.52 -1.46
N ARG A 73 -16.35 -19.40 -1.13
CA ARG A 73 -14.92 -19.15 -1.36
C ARG A 73 -14.24 -18.60 -0.12
N ALA A 74 -13.00 -19.01 0.11
CA ALA A 74 -12.11 -18.39 1.07
C ALA A 74 -11.77 -16.95 0.63
N LEU A 75 -11.73 -16.01 1.57
CA LEU A 75 -11.33 -14.64 1.32
C LEU A 75 -9.80 -14.58 1.28
N LEU A 76 -9.24 -14.56 0.07
CA LEU A 76 -7.81 -14.35 -0.14
C LEU A 76 -7.58 -12.88 -0.48
N TYR A 77 -6.89 -12.15 0.41
CA TYR A 77 -6.66 -10.72 0.20
C TYR A 77 -5.40 -10.48 -0.65
N ALA A 78 -5.54 -9.82 -1.81
CA ALA A 78 -4.45 -9.49 -2.72
C ALA A 78 -4.38 -7.99 -3.06
N ASP A 79 -5.01 -7.11 -2.26
CA ASP A 79 -5.02 -5.65 -2.43
C ASP A 79 -4.28 -4.92 -1.27
N HIS A 80 -3.20 -5.51 -0.79
CA HIS A 80 -2.34 -4.99 0.29
C HIS A 80 -1.76 -3.58 -0.01
N THR A 81 -1.61 -3.20 -1.28
CA THR A 81 -1.24 -1.84 -1.66
C THR A 81 -2.30 -0.80 -1.25
N ALA A 82 -3.57 -1.18 -1.17
CA ALA A 82 -4.64 -0.28 -0.76
C ALA A 82 -4.70 -0.12 0.77
N SER A 83 -4.64 -1.23 1.51
CA SER A 83 -4.63 -1.23 2.98
C SER A 83 -4.05 -2.53 3.52
N GLY A 84 -3.43 -2.47 4.70
CA GLY A 84 -3.09 -3.65 5.47
C GLY A 84 -4.33 -4.28 6.11
N ARG A 85 -4.16 -5.49 6.65
CA ARG A 85 -5.18 -6.21 7.43
C ARG A 85 -4.99 -5.96 8.92
N ALA A 86 -6.04 -6.06 9.73
CA ALA A 86 -5.93 -5.95 11.18
C ALA A 86 -5.27 -7.20 11.79
N LEU A 87 -4.67 -7.05 12.99
CA LEU A 87 -4.04 -8.14 13.73
C LEU A 87 -4.66 -8.31 15.11
N LEU A 88 -5.02 -9.55 15.46
CA LEU A 88 -5.59 -9.92 16.76
C LEU A 88 -4.74 -9.37 17.91
N TYR A 89 -3.42 -9.55 17.86
CA TYR A 89 -2.49 -9.04 18.86
C TYR A 89 -2.63 -7.54 19.14
N ILE A 90 -2.79 -6.72 18.08
CA ILE A 90 -2.92 -5.26 18.22
C ILE A 90 -4.28 -4.89 18.79
N GLU A 91 -5.35 -5.53 18.30
CA GLU A 91 -6.70 -5.30 18.82
C GLU A 91 -6.78 -5.67 20.31
N ASP A 92 -6.26 -6.83 20.67
CA ASP A 92 -6.19 -7.29 22.05
C ASP A 92 -5.37 -6.36 22.93
N TYR A 93 -4.23 -5.87 22.43
CA TYR A 93 -3.42 -4.92 23.19
C TYR A 93 -4.19 -3.63 23.48
N ILE A 94 -4.89 -3.09 22.47
CA ILE A 94 -5.67 -1.87 22.63
C ILE A 94 -6.81 -2.10 23.63
N LEU A 95 -7.58 -3.19 23.47
CA LEU A 95 -8.71 -3.54 24.32
C LEU A 95 -8.31 -3.84 25.77
N LYS A 96 -7.20 -4.53 25.99
CA LYS A 96 -6.81 -5.04 27.32
C LYS A 96 -5.83 -4.13 28.06
N HIS A 97 -5.01 -3.35 27.35
CA HIS A 97 -3.91 -2.59 27.96
C HIS A 97 -3.96 -1.08 27.78
N LEU A 98 -4.63 -0.58 26.74
CA LEU A 98 -4.76 0.85 26.49
C LEU A 98 -6.10 1.40 26.99
N LEU A 99 -7.22 0.91 26.45
CA LEU A 99 -8.55 1.47 26.72
C LEU A 99 -8.97 1.42 28.20
N PRO A 100 -8.67 0.37 28.99
CA PRO A 100 -9.04 0.33 30.40
C PRO A 100 -8.36 1.41 31.26
N PHE A 101 -7.26 2.00 30.77
CA PHE A 101 -6.49 3.03 31.47
C PHE A 101 -6.47 4.35 30.69
N TYR A 102 -7.42 4.54 29.78
CA TYR A 102 -7.49 5.72 28.93
C TYR A 102 -7.92 6.95 29.74
N GLY A 103 -7.12 8.01 29.64
CA GLY A 103 -7.46 9.36 30.06
C GLY A 103 -7.06 10.34 28.96
N ASN A 104 -7.74 11.48 28.84
CA ASN A 104 -7.34 12.48 27.86
C ASN A 104 -5.93 13.01 28.17
N THR A 105 -5.19 13.44 27.14
CA THR A 105 -3.88 14.07 27.29
C THR A 105 -4.04 15.54 27.68
N HIS A 106 -2.91 16.26 27.84
CA HIS A 106 -2.80 17.69 28.24
C HIS A 106 -2.77 17.96 29.75
N THR A 107 -3.38 17.11 30.59
CA THR A 107 -3.17 17.14 32.04
C THR A 107 -2.61 15.81 32.52
N GLU A 108 -1.53 15.85 33.30
CA GLU A 108 -0.82 14.66 33.80
C GLU A 108 -1.04 14.42 35.30
N ASP A 109 -1.92 15.17 35.97
CA ASP A 109 -2.13 15.07 37.42
C ASP A 109 -2.80 13.76 37.84
N SER A 110 -3.65 13.19 36.98
CA SER A 110 -4.30 11.91 37.22
C SER A 110 -3.45 10.74 36.71
N TYR A 111 -3.59 9.58 37.36
CA TYR A 111 -2.90 8.35 36.94
C TYR A 111 -3.13 8.01 35.45
N VAL A 112 -4.38 8.08 34.99
CA VAL A 112 -4.75 7.75 33.61
C VAL A 112 -4.29 8.82 32.60
N GLY A 113 -4.33 10.11 32.99
CA GLY A 113 -3.81 11.22 32.18
C GLY A 113 -2.31 11.08 31.96
N SER A 114 -1.51 10.94 33.03
CA SER A 114 -0.07 10.75 32.92
C SER A 114 0.30 9.48 32.14
N ARG A 115 -0.36 8.36 32.43
CA ARG A 115 -0.10 7.08 31.74
C ARG A 115 -0.37 7.18 30.24
N THR A 116 -1.48 7.79 29.85
CA THR A 116 -1.88 7.91 28.44
C THR A 116 -0.95 8.87 27.70
N THR A 117 -0.64 10.04 28.27
CA THR A 117 0.32 11.00 27.70
C THR A 117 1.69 10.37 27.49
N ARG A 118 2.23 9.66 28.50
CA ARG A 118 3.51 8.94 28.38
C ARG A 118 3.47 7.85 27.32
N THR A 119 2.35 7.15 27.16
CA THR A 119 2.20 6.09 26.15
C THR A 119 2.17 6.69 24.73
N ALA A 120 1.43 7.77 24.52
CA ALA A 120 1.41 8.50 23.25
C ALA A 120 2.79 9.06 22.89
N ARG A 121 3.49 9.71 23.82
CA ARG A 121 4.87 10.19 23.61
C ARG A 121 5.87 9.06 23.34
N LYS A 122 5.70 7.89 23.96
CA LYS A 122 6.51 6.68 23.65
C LYS A 122 6.22 6.17 22.24
N ALA A 123 4.96 6.13 21.82
CA ALA A 123 4.56 5.74 20.48
C ALA A 123 5.18 6.67 19.41
N ALA A 124 5.11 7.99 19.62
CA ALA A 124 5.74 8.99 18.76
C ALA A 124 7.27 8.78 18.64
N ARG A 125 7.97 8.69 19.77
CA ARG A 125 9.43 8.43 19.79
C ARG A 125 9.81 7.12 19.10
N TYR A 126 9.00 6.08 19.26
CA TYR A 126 9.22 4.80 18.62
C TYR A 126 9.13 4.92 17.09
N ILE A 127 8.12 5.61 16.58
CA ILE A 127 7.95 5.87 15.14
C ILE A 127 9.11 6.72 14.61
N LYS A 128 9.49 7.81 15.31
CA LYS A 128 10.65 8.65 14.96
C LYS A 128 11.91 7.80 14.77
N ARG A 129 12.22 6.91 15.72
CA ARG A 129 13.36 5.97 15.62
C ARG A 129 13.24 5.07 14.39
N CYS A 130 12.06 4.50 14.13
CA CYS A 130 11.86 3.60 12.99
C CYS A 130 12.08 4.29 11.64
N MET A 131 11.85 5.60 11.56
CA MET A 131 11.99 6.41 10.35
C MET A 131 13.35 7.13 10.26
N GLY A 132 14.26 6.91 11.21
CA GLY A 132 15.58 7.55 11.24
C GLY A 132 15.55 9.05 11.54
N ALA A 133 14.55 9.52 12.29
CA ALA A 133 14.44 10.93 12.67
C ALA A 133 15.61 11.39 13.56
N GLY A 134 16.19 12.54 13.24
CA GLY A 134 17.17 13.25 14.05
C GLY A 134 16.56 14.30 14.99
N PRO A 135 17.40 15.04 15.74
CA PRO A 135 16.95 16.09 16.67
C PRO A 135 16.23 17.27 15.99
N GLY A 136 16.58 17.56 14.72
CA GLY A 136 15.98 18.64 13.93
C GLY A 136 14.70 18.23 13.18
N ASP A 137 14.10 17.09 13.52
CA ASP A 137 12.91 16.57 12.85
C ASP A 137 11.69 16.58 13.79
N ALA A 138 10.53 16.93 13.24
CA ALA A 138 9.23 16.91 13.91
C ALA A 138 8.30 15.86 13.30
N LEU A 139 7.68 15.03 14.14
CA LEU A 139 6.68 14.04 13.77
C LEU A 139 5.26 14.54 14.05
N LEU A 140 4.48 14.71 12.99
CA LEU A 140 3.08 15.11 13.06
C LEU A 140 2.16 13.93 12.74
N PHE A 141 1.14 13.75 13.57
CA PHE A 141 0.05 12.81 13.32
C PHE A 141 -1.10 13.55 12.66
N CYS A 142 -1.25 13.31 11.37
CA CYS A 142 -2.20 14.02 10.53
C CYS A 142 -3.55 13.29 10.53
N GLY A 143 -4.58 13.87 9.92
CA GLY A 143 -5.89 13.20 9.75
C GLY A 143 -5.83 11.90 8.93
N SER A 144 -6.67 11.75 7.93
CA SER A 144 -6.76 10.48 7.19
C SER A 144 -5.61 10.27 6.19
N GLY A 145 -4.61 9.49 6.60
CA GLY A 145 -3.55 8.95 5.73
C GLY A 145 -2.56 9.97 5.17
N ALA A 146 -1.75 9.53 4.20
CA ALA A 146 -0.73 10.34 3.54
C ALA A 146 -1.31 11.60 2.85
N THR A 147 -2.58 11.58 2.46
CA THR A 147 -3.27 12.76 1.92
C THR A 147 -3.34 13.89 2.95
N ALA A 148 -3.73 13.59 4.19
CA ALA A 148 -3.75 14.59 5.25
C ALA A 148 -2.34 15.06 5.62
N ALA A 149 -1.35 14.17 5.54
CA ALA A 149 0.05 14.51 5.77
C ALA A 149 0.64 15.44 4.69
N ALA A 150 0.37 15.18 3.41
CA ALA A 150 0.77 16.07 2.31
C ALA A 150 0.09 17.45 2.42
N LYS A 151 -1.19 17.48 2.81
CA LYS A 151 -1.89 18.74 3.09
C LYS A 151 -1.29 19.47 4.29
N ARG A 152 -0.97 18.76 5.37
CA ARG A 152 -0.33 19.35 6.56
C ARG A 152 1.03 19.93 6.23
N LEU A 153 1.82 19.29 5.36
CA LEU A 153 3.07 19.85 4.85
C LEU A 153 2.82 21.19 4.13
N GLN A 154 1.83 21.25 3.23
CA GLN A 154 1.47 22.49 2.53
C GLN A 154 1.05 23.61 3.48
N GLU A 155 0.34 23.27 4.56
CA GLU A 155 -0.05 24.23 5.61
C GLU A 155 1.16 24.71 6.40
N ALA A 156 2.03 23.78 6.84
CA ALA A 156 3.23 24.09 7.61
C ALA A 156 4.23 24.98 6.86
N ILE A 157 4.32 24.84 5.52
CA ILE A 157 5.17 25.70 4.68
C ILE A 157 4.47 26.97 4.18
N GLY A 158 3.18 27.15 4.46
CA GLY A 158 2.41 28.35 4.12
C GLY A 158 1.89 28.43 2.68
N VAL A 159 1.83 27.32 1.94
CA VAL A 159 1.35 27.30 0.54
C VAL A 159 -0.05 26.71 0.38
N ALA A 160 -0.73 26.38 1.48
CA ALA A 160 -2.09 25.87 1.50
C ALA A 160 -3.12 27.01 1.56
N PRO A 161 -3.77 27.38 0.44
CA PRO A 161 -4.81 28.40 0.49
C PRO A 161 -6.14 27.81 0.96
N CYS A 162 -7.03 28.70 1.42
CA CYS A 162 -8.46 28.42 1.39
C CYS A 162 -8.91 28.21 -0.07
N PRO A 163 -9.64 27.12 -0.40
CA PRO A 163 -10.01 26.82 -1.80
C PRO A 163 -10.75 27.97 -2.49
N ALA A 164 -11.64 28.68 -1.80
CA ALA A 164 -12.39 29.80 -2.34
C ALA A 164 -11.53 31.05 -2.61
N ALA A 165 -10.43 31.21 -1.86
CA ALA A 165 -9.54 32.37 -1.95
C ALA A 165 -8.26 32.08 -2.76
N ALA A 166 -8.02 30.84 -3.18
CA ALA A 166 -6.74 30.40 -3.77
C ALA A 166 -6.29 31.25 -4.97
N LEU A 167 -7.21 31.53 -5.91
CA LEU A 167 -6.89 32.34 -7.09
C LEU A 167 -6.50 33.78 -6.70
N ARG A 168 -7.26 34.39 -5.79
CA ARG A 168 -7.00 35.75 -5.30
C ARG A 168 -5.69 35.82 -4.51
N ALA A 169 -5.48 34.89 -3.60
CA ALA A 169 -4.24 34.80 -2.81
C ALA A 169 -3.02 34.63 -3.70
N ARG A 170 -3.10 33.77 -4.72
CA ARG A 170 -2.01 33.55 -5.68
C ARG A 170 -1.67 34.80 -6.50
N GLN A 171 -2.66 35.61 -6.87
CA GLN A 171 -2.44 36.87 -7.59
C GLN A 171 -1.74 37.94 -6.75
N LEU A 172 -1.84 37.87 -5.42
CA LEU A 172 -1.20 38.81 -4.50
C LEU A 172 0.28 38.49 -4.23
N LEU A 173 0.69 37.23 -4.42
CA LEU A 173 2.08 36.81 -4.23
C LEU A 173 2.94 37.25 -5.41
N ARG A 174 4.10 37.83 -5.12
CA ARG A 174 5.14 38.06 -6.12
C ARG A 174 5.74 36.72 -6.58
N PRO A 175 6.26 36.60 -7.81
CA PRO A 175 6.86 35.35 -8.28
C PRO A 175 7.92 34.77 -7.32
N GLU A 176 8.72 35.64 -6.69
CA GLU A 176 9.82 35.27 -5.78
C GLU A 176 9.30 34.62 -4.48
N GLU A 177 8.06 34.94 -4.07
CA GLU A 177 7.39 34.38 -2.89
C GLU A 177 6.72 33.04 -3.18
N ARG A 178 6.52 32.70 -4.46
CA ARG A 178 5.84 31.47 -4.88
C ARG A 178 6.84 30.32 -4.96
N TRP A 179 6.60 29.31 -4.13
CA TRP A 179 7.35 28.06 -4.17
C TRP A 179 7.28 27.38 -5.54
N ILE A 180 8.37 26.75 -5.96
CA ILE A 180 8.35 25.75 -7.04
C ILE A 180 8.28 24.37 -6.41
N VAL A 181 7.32 23.57 -6.87
CA VAL A 181 7.16 22.17 -6.45
C VAL A 181 7.34 21.24 -7.64
N PHE A 182 8.39 20.44 -7.60
CA PHE A 182 8.66 19.40 -8.60
C PHE A 182 7.97 18.09 -8.19
N VAL A 183 7.22 17.48 -9.09
CA VAL A 183 6.52 16.20 -8.84
C VAL A 183 6.87 15.19 -9.92
N GLY A 184 6.82 13.89 -9.59
CA GLY A 184 7.18 12.83 -10.52
C GLY A 184 6.12 12.48 -11.58
N PRO A 185 6.43 11.56 -12.51
CA PRO A 185 5.53 11.17 -13.59
C PRO A 185 4.44 10.17 -13.18
N TYR A 186 4.62 9.49 -12.04
CA TYR A 186 3.72 8.43 -11.56
C TYR A 186 3.14 8.70 -10.17
N GLU A 187 2.91 9.98 -9.86
CA GLU A 187 2.37 10.40 -8.57
C GLU A 187 0.92 9.95 -8.36
N HIS A 188 0.64 9.56 -7.12
CA HIS A 188 -0.72 9.39 -6.64
C HIS A 188 -1.44 10.75 -6.60
N HIS A 189 -2.77 10.76 -6.76
CA HIS A 189 -3.57 11.99 -6.74
C HIS A 189 -3.34 12.87 -5.50
N SER A 190 -3.07 12.28 -4.34
CA SER A 190 -2.74 13.03 -3.12
C SER A 190 -1.44 13.83 -3.22
N ASN A 191 -0.49 13.37 -4.03
CA ASN A 191 0.80 14.02 -4.25
C ASN A 191 0.90 14.71 -5.63
N LEU A 192 -0.23 14.97 -6.28
CA LEU A 192 -0.29 15.73 -7.53
C LEU A 192 -1.38 16.81 -7.47
N LEU A 193 -2.63 16.41 -7.26
CA LEU A 193 -3.76 17.34 -7.25
C LEU A 193 -3.69 18.30 -6.07
N SER A 194 -3.14 17.85 -4.93
CA SER A 194 -2.95 18.73 -3.76
C SER A 194 -2.00 19.89 -4.08
N TRP A 195 -0.87 19.61 -4.74
CA TRP A 195 0.08 20.64 -5.16
C TRP A 195 -0.49 21.55 -6.25
N ARG A 196 -1.17 20.99 -7.27
CA ARG A 196 -1.83 21.78 -8.33
C ARG A 196 -2.91 22.74 -7.79
N ARG A 197 -3.40 22.51 -6.57
CA ARG A 197 -4.37 23.37 -5.87
C ARG A 197 -3.76 24.24 -4.77
N SER A 198 -2.44 24.17 -4.59
CA SER A 198 -1.69 25.02 -3.66
C SER A 198 -1.39 26.39 -4.27
N LEU A 199 -0.69 27.24 -3.52
CA LEU A 199 -0.17 28.52 -4.01
C LEU A 199 1.13 28.39 -4.81
N ALA A 200 1.76 27.21 -4.79
CA ALA A 200 3.01 26.93 -5.50
C ALA A 200 2.83 26.82 -7.02
N ASP A 201 3.91 27.03 -7.76
CA ASP A 201 4.03 26.64 -9.16
C ASP A 201 4.49 25.18 -9.23
N VAL A 202 3.73 24.35 -9.95
CA VAL A 202 3.99 22.91 -10.02
C VAL A 202 4.67 22.58 -11.34
N VAL A 203 5.81 21.91 -11.25
CA VAL A 203 6.57 21.41 -12.39
C VAL A 203 6.50 19.88 -12.37
N GLU A 204 5.87 19.30 -13.40
CA GLU A 204 5.77 17.85 -13.55
C GLU A 204 6.99 17.32 -14.31
N VAL A 205 7.82 16.55 -13.61
CA VAL A 205 8.98 15.88 -14.20
C VAL A 205 8.49 14.67 -15.00
N PRO A 206 8.81 14.57 -16.29
CA PRO A 206 8.34 13.48 -17.13
C PRO A 206 9.01 12.15 -16.77
N ALA A 207 8.46 11.07 -17.31
CA ALA A 207 9.16 9.79 -17.33
C ALA A 207 10.20 9.79 -18.46
N ALA A 208 11.34 9.16 -18.23
CA ALA A 208 12.31 8.83 -19.27
C ALA A 208 11.75 7.73 -20.19
N GLY A 209 12.48 7.40 -21.26
CA GLY A 209 12.05 6.39 -22.23
C GLY A 209 11.84 4.98 -21.64
N ASP A 210 12.42 4.69 -20.48
CA ASP A 210 12.24 3.46 -19.73
C ASP A 210 11.05 3.51 -18.74
N GLY A 211 10.33 4.63 -18.64
CA GLY A 211 9.21 4.81 -17.72
C GLY A 211 9.60 5.18 -16.28
N LEU A 212 10.90 5.39 -15.99
CA LEU A 212 11.38 5.89 -14.70
C LEU A 212 11.41 7.43 -14.67
N VAL A 213 11.65 8.05 -13.52
CA VAL A 213 11.80 9.52 -13.44
C VAL A 213 12.95 9.98 -14.33
N ASP A 214 12.70 10.95 -15.22
CA ASP A 214 13.78 11.58 -16.00
C ASP A 214 14.60 12.53 -15.11
N LEU A 215 15.70 12.02 -14.57
CA LEU A 215 16.63 12.77 -13.72
C LEU A 215 17.33 13.92 -14.46
N GLU A 216 17.50 13.83 -15.78
CA GLU A 216 18.07 14.93 -16.57
C GLU A 216 17.04 16.04 -16.78
N ALA A 217 15.76 15.70 -17.01
CA ALA A 217 14.69 16.68 -17.03
C ALA A 217 14.54 17.38 -15.68
N LEU A 218 14.65 16.65 -14.57
CA LEU A 218 14.67 17.24 -13.22
C LEU A 218 15.82 18.25 -13.08
N ARG A 219 17.05 17.89 -13.46
CA ARG A 219 18.21 18.82 -13.40
C ARG A 219 17.98 20.08 -14.24
N ARG A 220 17.49 19.93 -15.48
CA ARG A 220 17.17 21.09 -16.34
C ARG A 220 16.11 21.98 -15.71
N ALA A 221 15.07 21.40 -15.14
CA ALA A 221 13.99 22.16 -14.51
C ALA A 221 14.47 22.88 -13.23
N LEU A 222 15.32 22.27 -12.42
CA LEU A 222 15.92 22.90 -11.24
C LEU A 222 16.91 24.03 -11.60
N ALA A 223 17.57 23.93 -12.76
CA ALA A 223 18.53 24.92 -13.24
C ALA A 223 17.88 26.07 -14.04
N ALA A 224 16.55 26.05 -14.22
CA ALA A 224 15.86 27.02 -15.05
C ALA A 224 15.98 28.44 -14.45
N PRO A 225 16.42 29.46 -15.20
CA PRO A 225 16.63 30.81 -14.67
C PRO A 225 15.39 31.44 -14.02
N GLU A 226 14.19 31.11 -14.49
CA GLU A 226 12.91 31.57 -13.93
C GLU A 226 12.60 31.01 -12.51
N HIS A 227 13.38 30.02 -12.06
CA HIS A 227 13.30 29.44 -10.72
C HIS A 227 14.37 29.99 -9.77
N ALA A 228 15.29 30.84 -10.26
CA ALA A 228 16.32 31.44 -9.42
C ALA A 228 15.71 32.26 -8.27
N ASP A 229 16.37 32.23 -7.11
CA ASP A 229 15.98 32.95 -5.88
C ASP A 229 14.60 32.61 -5.30
N ARG A 230 13.97 31.53 -5.79
CA ARG A 230 12.68 31.05 -5.30
C ARG A 230 12.85 29.85 -4.38
N PRO A 231 11.99 29.67 -3.37
CA PRO A 231 12.00 28.45 -2.56
C PRO A 231 11.54 27.25 -3.41
N MET A 232 12.30 26.16 -3.35
CA MET A 232 12.07 24.98 -4.17
C MET A 232 11.92 23.72 -3.33
N LEU A 233 11.06 22.81 -3.78
CA LEU A 233 10.83 21.51 -3.14
C LEU A 233 10.51 20.45 -4.19
N GLY A 234 11.06 19.25 -4.03
CA GLY A 234 10.63 18.06 -4.74
C GLY A 234 9.69 17.22 -3.90
N ALA A 235 8.56 16.77 -4.45
CA ALA A 235 7.58 15.90 -3.80
C ALA A 235 7.34 14.66 -4.68
N PHE A 236 8.11 13.60 -4.45
CA PHE A 236 8.12 12.40 -5.30
C PHE A 236 7.60 11.15 -4.58
N SER A 237 6.90 10.28 -5.31
CA SER A 237 6.55 8.95 -4.81
C SER A 237 7.79 8.08 -4.68
N ALA A 238 8.05 7.55 -3.48
CA ALA A 238 9.13 6.58 -3.25
C ALA A 238 8.86 5.23 -3.95
N CYS A 239 7.59 4.94 -4.23
CA CYS A 239 7.16 3.76 -4.98
C CYS A 239 5.83 4.04 -5.68
N SER A 240 5.71 3.62 -6.94
CA SER A 240 4.44 3.68 -7.65
C SER A 240 3.42 2.73 -7.00
N ASN A 241 2.25 3.25 -6.60
CA ASN A 241 1.14 2.42 -6.13
C ASN A 241 0.48 1.61 -7.26
N VAL A 242 0.79 1.93 -8.52
CA VAL A 242 0.29 1.24 -9.71
C VAL A 242 1.20 0.06 -10.05
N THR A 243 2.49 0.32 -10.25
CA THR A 243 3.43 -0.64 -10.86
C THR A 243 4.39 -1.28 -9.87
N GLY A 244 4.42 -0.80 -8.62
CA GLY A 244 5.37 -1.25 -7.62
C GLY A 244 6.81 -0.76 -7.84
N VAL A 245 7.10 -0.08 -8.96
CA VAL A 245 8.44 0.44 -9.27
C VAL A 245 8.93 1.33 -8.14
N LEU A 246 10.14 1.03 -7.65
CA LEU A 246 10.82 1.81 -6.63
C LEU A 246 11.58 2.96 -7.29
N THR A 247 11.40 4.16 -6.75
CA THR A 247 12.16 5.35 -7.14
C THR A 247 13.51 5.35 -6.42
N ASP A 248 14.59 5.76 -7.09
CA ASP A 248 15.85 6.07 -6.41
C ASP A 248 15.73 7.42 -5.69
N THR A 249 15.09 7.38 -4.51
CA THR A 249 14.82 8.56 -3.68
C THR A 249 16.10 9.26 -3.25
N ARG A 250 17.19 8.51 -3.05
CA ARG A 250 18.50 9.07 -2.65
C ARG A 250 19.15 9.83 -3.80
N ALA A 251 19.06 9.32 -5.04
CA ALA A 251 19.54 10.05 -6.21
C ALA A 251 18.76 11.35 -6.44
N ILE A 252 17.43 11.31 -6.30
CA ILE A 252 16.57 12.50 -6.42
C ILE A 252 16.91 13.51 -5.32
N ALA A 253 17.06 13.07 -4.07
CA ALA A 253 17.44 13.95 -2.96
C ALA A 253 18.76 14.68 -3.23
N ARG A 254 19.80 13.97 -3.70
CA ARG A 254 21.07 14.60 -4.08
C ARG A 254 20.91 15.67 -5.14
N ILE A 255 20.13 15.40 -6.18
CA ILE A 255 19.87 16.37 -7.26
C ILE A 255 19.13 17.60 -6.72
N LEU A 256 18.10 17.41 -5.88
CA LEU A 256 17.35 18.52 -5.28
C LEU A 256 18.26 19.39 -4.40
N HIS A 257 19.00 18.79 -3.48
CA HIS A 257 19.88 19.51 -2.55
C HIS A 257 21.03 20.24 -3.26
N GLN A 258 21.57 19.68 -4.36
CA GLN A 258 22.58 20.38 -5.19
C GLN A 258 22.08 21.71 -5.74
N HIS A 259 20.77 21.87 -5.87
CA HIS A 259 20.11 23.09 -6.35
C HIS A 259 19.41 23.87 -5.23
N GLY A 260 19.68 23.54 -3.95
CA GLY A 260 19.06 24.22 -2.80
C GLY A 260 17.57 23.93 -2.60
N ALA A 261 17.02 22.91 -3.26
CA ALA A 261 15.64 22.48 -3.10
C ALA A 261 15.49 21.43 -1.99
N PHE A 262 14.37 21.45 -1.28
CA PHE A 262 14.05 20.41 -0.27
C PHE A 262 13.61 19.09 -0.92
N ALA A 263 13.93 17.96 -0.29
CA ALA A 263 13.60 16.62 -0.77
C ALA A 263 12.49 15.96 0.05
N CYS A 264 11.28 15.90 -0.49
CA CYS A 264 10.10 15.32 0.16
C CYS A 264 9.58 14.09 -0.59
N PHE A 265 9.18 13.05 0.16
CA PHE A 265 8.80 11.76 -0.43
C PHE A 265 7.50 11.18 0.12
N ASP A 266 6.65 10.71 -0.80
CA ASP A 266 5.47 9.89 -0.50
C ASP A 266 5.89 8.42 -0.33
N PHE A 267 5.88 7.94 0.90
CA PHE A 267 6.14 6.55 1.27
C PHE A 267 4.86 5.75 1.49
N ALA A 268 3.68 6.23 1.10
CA ALA A 268 2.43 5.52 1.36
C ALA A 268 2.42 4.11 0.73
N ALA A 269 2.93 3.94 -0.49
CA ALA A 269 2.95 2.63 -1.15
C ALA A 269 4.06 1.69 -0.65
N SER A 270 5.19 2.25 -0.21
CA SER A 270 6.41 1.47 0.12
C SER A 270 6.71 1.36 1.60
N GLY A 271 6.24 2.28 2.44
CA GLY A 271 6.53 2.35 3.87
C GLY A 271 6.33 1.04 4.64
N PRO A 272 5.31 0.21 4.35
CA PRO A 272 5.17 -1.10 5.00
C PRO A 272 6.33 -2.08 4.72
N TYR A 273 7.07 -1.86 3.63
CA TYR A 273 7.96 -2.85 3.02
C TYR A 273 9.43 -2.42 2.98
N VAL A 274 9.70 -1.11 2.83
CA VAL A 274 11.06 -0.57 2.65
C VAL A 274 11.52 0.22 3.86
N ASP A 275 12.83 0.34 4.05
CA ASP A 275 13.39 1.19 5.09
C ASP A 275 13.16 2.68 4.80
N ILE A 276 12.87 3.41 5.88
CA ILE A 276 12.75 4.86 5.89
C ILE A 276 13.82 5.37 6.83
N ASP A 277 14.62 6.32 6.36
CA ASP A 277 15.75 6.88 7.10
C ASP A 277 15.91 8.35 6.69
N MET A 278 15.49 9.28 7.56
CA MET A 278 15.41 10.71 7.22
C MET A 278 16.76 11.28 6.82
N ARG A 279 17.77 11.21 7.69
CA ARG A 279 19.08 11.85 7.47
C ARG A 279 18.98 13.33 7.07
N SER A 280 18.05 14.06 7.68
CA SER A 280 17.80 15.47 7.38
C SER A 280 19.09 16.29 7.45
N GLY A 281 19.31 17.13 6.44
CA GLY A 281 20.53 17.94 6.31
C GLY A 281 21.71 17.23 5.63
N GLU A 282 21.63 15.91 5.37
CA GLU A 282 22.60 15.22 4.52
C GLU A 282 22.26 15.37 3.02
N MET A 283 23.28 15.28 2.16
CA MET A 283 23.11 15.47 0.70
C MET A 283 22.12 14.50 0.07
N ASP A 284 22.01 13.25 0.56
CA ASP A 284 21.01 12.28 0.11
C ASP A 284 19.89 12.05 1.14
N GLY A 285 19.78 12.96 2.11
CA GLY A 285 18.74 12.98 3.14
C GLY A 285 17.36 13.34 2.60
N TYR A 286 16.36 13.22 3.46
CA TYR A 286 14.98 13.62 3.20
C TYR A 286 14.64 14.76 4.13
N ASP A 287 13.93 15.77 3.62
CA ASP A 287 13.40 16.86 4.44
C ASP A 287 11.96 16.64 4.86
N ALA A 288 11.21 15.83 4.11
CA ALA A 288 9.94 15.33 4.60
C ALA A 288 9.62 13.93 4.09
N VAL A 289 9.05 13.11 4.95
CA VAL A 289 8.45 11.82 4.60
C VAL A 289 7.01 11.82 5.08
N PHE A 290 6.08 11.51 4.16
CA PHE A 290 4.70 11.29 4.52
C PHE A 290 4.21 9.91 4.10
N LEU A 291 3.38 9.28 4.93
CA LEU A 291 2.90 7.91 4.71
C LEU A 291 1.55 7.64 5.38
N SER A 292 0.98 6.49 5.01
CA SER A 292 -0.28 5.95 5.51
C SER A 292 -0.03 4.67 6.31
N PRO A 293 -0.02 4.71 7.66
CA PRO A 293 0.17 3.52 8.47
C PRO A 293 -0.95 2.50 8.30
N HIS A 294 -2.14 2.88 7.80
CA HIS A 294 -3.22 1.93 7.51
C HIS A 294 -2.85 0.91 6.42
N LYS A 295 -1.79 1.16 5.64
CA LYS A 295 -1.22 0.23 4.67
C LYS A 295 -0.26 -0.78 5.28
N PHE A 296 0.15 -0.58 6.54
CA PHE A 296 0.92 -1.57 7.30
C PHE A 296 -0.03 -2.64 7.81
N VAL A 297 0.44 -3.88 7.91
CA VAL A 297 -0.31 -4.93 8.61
C VAL A 297 -0.47 -4.54 10.07
N GLY A 298 -1.69 -4.61 10.58
CA GLY A 298 -2.09 -4.11 11.90
C GLY A 298 -2.44 -2.62 11.95
N GLY A 299 -2.27 -1.89 10.83
CA GLY A 299 -2.46 -0.45 10.75
C GLY A 299 -3.89 0.09 10.49
N PRO A 300 -4.92 -0.66 10.06
CA PRO A 300 -6.24 -0.06 9.87
C PRO A 300 -6.74 0.75 11.09
N GLY A 301 -7.18 2.00 10.86
CA GLY A 301 -7.61 2.92 11.93
C GLY A 301 -6.52 3.86 12.47
N THR A 302 -5.33 3.89 11.87
CA THR A 302 -4.24 4.82 12.20
C THR A 302 -4.37 6.19 11.51
N PRO A 303 -3.76 7.25 12.07
CA PRO A 303 -3.70 8.57 11.43
C PRO A 303 -2.64 8.57 10.31
N GLY A 304 -2.67 9.59 9.45
CA GLY A 304 -1.55 9.89 8.56
C GLY A 304 -0.31 10.32 9.35
N ILE A 305 0.88 10.14 8.78
CA ILE A 305 2.13 10.56 9.43
C ILE A 305 2.89 11.47 8.48
N LEU A 306 3.31 12.62 8.99
CA LEU A 306 4.30 13.51 8.39
C LEU A 306 5.50 13.59 9.33
N LEU A 307 6.67 13.17 8.87
CA LEU A 307 7.94 13.46 9.54
C LEU A 307 8.65 14.50 8.69
N MET A 308 9.00 15.65 9.27
CA MET A 308 9.59 16.76 8.54
C MET A 308 10.74 17.41 9.29
N ASN A 309 11.75 17.84 8.54
CA ASN A 309 12.81 18.71 8.98
C ASN A 309 12.18 20.05 9.41
N GLN A 310 12.54 20.53 10.60
CA GLN A 310 12.03 21.78 11.16
C GLN A 310 12.33 23.00 10.27
N ALA A 311 13.37 22.94 9.41
CA ALA A 311 13.68 24.00 8.45
C ALA A 311 12.56 24.26 7.41
N LEU A 312 11.68 23.28 7.18
CA LEU A 312 10.49 23.46 6.34
C LEU A 312 9.36 24.20 7.07
N TYR A 313 9.36 24.29 8.40
CA TYR A 313 8.27 24.89 9.17
C TYR A 313 8.30 26.42 9.08
N ARG A 314 7.32 27.02 8.40
CA ARG A 314 7.26 28.48 8.14
C ARG A 314 6.27 29.25 9.02
N LEU A 315 5.59 28.56 9.95
CA LEU A 315 4.61 29.17 10.86
C LEU A 315 5.20 29.53 12.23
N ALA A 316 6.52 29.56 12.38
CA ALA A 316 7.15 30.12 13.57
C ALA A 316 6.71 31.58 13.75
N GLY A 317 6.34 31.96 14.98
CA GLY A 317 5.78 33.30 15.28
C GLY A 317 4.36 33.57 14.77
N HIS A 318 3.71 32.60 14.12
CA HIS A 318 2.34 32.69 13.62
C HIS A 318 1.45 31.63 14.28
N PRO A 319 0.11 31.72 14.16
CA PRO A 319 -0.76 30.62 14.56
C PRO A 319 -0.40 29.29 13.86
N PRO A 320 -0.54 28.13 14.53
CA PRO A 320 -0.29 26.81 13.94
C PRO A 320 -1.29 26.51 12.81
N THR A 321 -1.08 25.40 12.09
CA THR A 321 -1.97 25.03 10.97
C THR A 321 -3.43 24.83 11.42
N THR A 322 -3.64 24.43 12.67
CA THR A 322 -4.95 24.29 13.29
C THR A 322 -4.89 24.86 14.70
N CYS A 323 -5.59 25.97 14.95
CA CYS A 323 -5.71 26.53 16.30
C CYS A 323 -6.74 25.77 17.12
N GLY A 324 -6.42 25.52 18.40
CA GLY A 324 -7.34 24.87 19.33
C GLY A 324 -6.71 24.62 20.69
N GLY A 325 -7.49 24.03 21.61
CA GLY A 325 -6.97 23.60 22.91
C GLY A 325 -5.76 22.67 22.75
N GLY A 326 -4.79 22.75 23.65
CA GLY A 326 -3.55 21.95 23.57
C GLY A 326 -2.45 22.53 22.68
N THR A 327 -2.71 23.58 21.89
CA THR A 327 -1.69 24.24 21.04
C THR A 327 -1.06 25.49 21.67
N VAL A 328 -1.64 25.93 22.79
CA VAL A 328 -1.37 27.22 23.44
C VAL A 328 -0.84 27.01 24.85
N ALA A 329 0.13 27.84 25.23
CA ALA A 329 0.57 28.01 26.60
C ALA A 329 -0.34 29.00 27.35
N TYR A 330 -0.85 30.02 26.66
CA TYR A 330 -1.73 31.03 27.23
C TYR A 330 -2.67 31.64 26.18
N VAL A 331 -3.90 31.94 26.58
CA VAL A 331 -4.90 32.65 25.76
C VAL A 331 -5.51 33.74 26.63
N ASN A 332 -5.53 34.97 26.11
CA ASN A 332 -6.20 36.09 26.74
C ASN A 332 -7.63 36.23 26.19
N GLY A 333 -8.57 36.72 27.01
CA GLY A 333 -9.93 37.06 26.60
C GLY A 333 -10.09 38.48 26.02
N PHE A 334 -9.04 39.32 26.10
CA PHE A 334 -9.13 40.73 25.71
C PHE A 334 -8.49 41.06 24.35
N SER A 335 -7.39 40.40 23.99
CA SER A 335 -6.69 40.59 22.71
C SER A 335 -6.17 39.26 22.17
N GLU A 336 -6.33 39.05 20.86
CA GLU A 336 -5.77 37.90 20.16
C GLU A 336 -4.24 37.94 20.11
N GLU A 337 -3.64 39.14 20.10
CA GLU A 337 -2.19 39.37 20.04
C GLU A 337 -1.44 38.82 21.26
N ASP A 338 -2.14 38.68 22.40
CA ASP A 338 -1.58 38.14 23.65
C ASP A 338 -1.58 36.60 23.68
N THR A 339 -2.05 35.94 22.63
CA THR A 339 -2.08 34.46 22.56
C THR A 339 -0.66 33.91 22.41
N VAL A 340 -0.25 33.06 23.35
CA VAL A 340 1.06 32.42 23.35
C VAL A 340 0.91 30.96 22.92
N TYR A 341 1.40 30.64 21.72
CA TYR A 341 1.47 29.27 21.21
C TYR A 341 2.74 28.56 21.69
N TYR A 342 2.70 27.23 21.77
CA TYR A 342 3.91 26.45 22.06
C TYR A 342 4.96 26.61 20.96
N GLU A 343 6.23 26.65 21.38
CA GLU A 343 7.37 26.71 20.45
C GLU A 343 7.67 25.34 19.82
N ASP A 344 7.48 24.25 20.59
CA ASP A 344 7.65 22.89 20.08
C ASP A 344 6.66 22.59 18.95
N ILE A 345 7.19 22.18 17.79
CA ILE A 345 6.40 21.96 16.57
C ILE A 345 5.44 20.77 16.74
N GLU A 346 5.84 19.72 17.47
CA GLU A 346 4.97 18.56 17.65
C GLU A 346 3.79 18.89 18.58
N GLU A 347 4.03 19.62 19.67
CA GLU A 347 2.97 20.02 20.60
C GLU A 347 2.00 21.05 19.99
N ARG A 348 2.51 22.06 19.28
CA ARG A 348 1.66 23.11 18.68
C ARG A 348 0.79 22.63 17.51
N GLU A 349 1.19 21.54 16.84
CA GLU A 349 0.47 20.97 15.69
C GLU A 349 -0.46 19.82 16.06
N ASP A 350 -0.50 19.43 17.34
CA ASP A 350 -1.33 18.36 17.91
C ASP A 350 -2.62 18.92 18.53
N ALA A 351 -3.32 19.75 17.75
CA ALA A 351 -4.47 20.52 18.20
C ALA A 351 -5.67 19.68 18.66
N GLY A 352 -6.32 20.13 19.72
CA GLY A 352 -7.50 19.50 20.31
C GLY A 352 -7.16 18.25 21.11
N THR A 353 -8.09 17.30 21.17
CA THR A 353 -7.79 15.96 21.70
C THR A 353 -7.05 15.18 20.60
N PRO A 354 -5.78 14.81 20.82
CA PRO A 354 -5.00 14.17 19.78
C PRO A 354 -5.48 12.75 19.51
N PRO A 355 -5.07 12.13 18.38
CA PRO A 355 -5.51 10.79 17.99
C PRO A 355 -4.82 9.68 18.81
N ILE A 356 -4.87 9.74 20.14
CA ILE A 356 -4.10 8.92 21.11
C ILE A 356 -4.09 7.43 20.76
N VAL A 357 -5.26 6.80 20.66
CA VAL A 357 -5.38 5.36 20.35
C VAL A 357 -4.78 5.05 18.99
N GLN A 358 -4.96 5.96 18.04
CA GLN A 358 -4.46 5.81 16.68
C GLN A 358 -2.92 5.98 16.63
N LYS A 359 -2.33 6.86 17.46
CA LYS A 359 -0.86 6.98 17.63
C LYS A 359 -0.26 5.69 18.16
N VAL A 360 -0.87 5.11 19.20
CA VAL A 360 -0.42 3.82 19.77
C VAL A 360 -0.53 2.71 18.72
N ARG A 361 -1.67 2.60 18.04
CA ARG A 361 -1.87 1.62 16.96
C ARG A 361 -0.84 1.77 15.85
N ALA A 362 -0.51 3.00 15.44
CA ALA A 362 0.50 3.25 14.42
C ALA A 362 1.86 2.72 14.89
N SER A 363 2.26 3.00 16.13
CA SER A 363 3.52 2.47 16.67
C SER A 363 3.58 0.94 16.71
N LEU A 364 2.45 0.28 17.00
CA LEU A 364 2.36 -1.19 16.98
C LEU A 364 2.47 -1.75 15.56
N ALA A 365 1.89 -1.08 14.56
CA ALA A 365 2.04 -1.47 13.16
C ALA A 365 3.49 -1.34 12.67
N PHE A 366 4.20 -0.27 13.07
CA PHE A 366 5.65 -0.16 12.85
C PHE A 366 6.43 -1.25 13.58
N TRP A 367 6.01 -1.61 14.79
CA TRP A 367 6.63 -2.68 15.56
C TRP A 367 6.50 -4.05 14.90
N VAL A 368 5.36 -4.38 14.30
CA VAL A 368 5.21 -5.64 13.58
C VAL A 368 6.22 -5.76 12.44
N LYS A 369 6.45 -4.66 11.70
CA LYS A 369 7.48 -4.61 10.65
C LYS A 369 8.89 -4.79 11.22
N GLU A 370 9.24 -4.09 12.30
CA GLU A 370 10.54 -4.23 12.97
C GLU A 370 10.73 -5.65 13.54
N HIS A 371 9.67 -6.24 14.10
CA HIS A 371 9.65 -7.59 14.67
C HIS A 371 10.00 -8.64 13.62
N VAL A 372 9.37 -8.60 12.44
CA VAL A 372 9.70 -9.50 11.33
C VAL A 372 11.14 -9.29 10.87
N GLY A 373 11.56 -8.03 10.76
CA GLY A 373 12.93 -7.65 10.41
C GLY A 373 13.08 -7.23 8.96
N ARG A 374 13.88 -6.17 8.76
CA ARG A 374 14.02 -5.45 7.49
C ARG A 374 14.53 -6.35 6.35
N ASP A 375 15.60 -7.11 6.62
CA ASP A 375 16.20 -8.03 5.64
C ASP A 375 15.23 -9.14 5.21
N ALA A 376 14.45 -9.66 6.16
CA ALA A 376 13.48 -10.72 5.90
C ALA A 376 12.34 -10.21 5.00
N VAL A 377 11.81 -9.01 5.30
CA VAL A 377 10.82 -8.35 4.45
C VAL A 377 11.40 -8.12 3.06
N ALA A 378 12.57 -7.47 2.95
CA ALA A 378 13.19 -7.16 1.67
C ALA A 378 13.45 -8.39 0.79
N LEU A 379 13.94 -9.49 1.39
CA LEU A 379 14.20 -10.74 0.69
C LEU A 379 12.91 -11.38 0.16
N ARG A 380 11.85 -11.43 0.97
CA ARG A 380 10.56 -12.04 0.57
C ARG A 380 9.84 -11.22 -0.47
N GLU A 381 9.78 -9.91 -0.29
CA GLU A 381 9.22 -8.98 -1.28
C GLU A 381 9.94 -9.13 -2.63
N ARG A 382 11.27 -9.23 -2.62
CA ARG A 382 12.06 -9.46 -3.84
C ARG A 382 11.75 -10.81 -4.49
N ALA A 383 11.73 -11.89 -3.70
CA ALA A 383 11.44 -13.22 -4.20
C ALA A 383 10.03 -13.31 -4.82
N TYR A 384 9.04 -12.67 -4.20
CA TYR A 384 7.66 -12.62 -4.72
C TYR A 384 7.56 -11.76 -5.97
N ALA A 385 8.26 -10.63 -6.02
CA ALA A 385 8.31 -9.78 -7.21
C ALA A 385 8.93 -10.52 -8.40
N ASP A 386 10.07 -11.19 -8.20
CA ASP A 386 10.76 -11.93 -9.26
C ASP A 386 9.91 -13.12 -9.76
N ALA A 387 9.32 -13.90 -8.85
CA ALA A 387 8.47 -15.04 -9.20
C ALA A 387 7.18 -14.62 -9.94
N ALA A 388 6.50 -13.59 -9.45
CA ALA A 388 5.29 -13.08 -10.10
C ALA A 388 5.61 -12.46 -11.47
N MET A 389 6.67 -11.66 -11.58
CA MET A 389 7.09 -11.07 -12.85
C MET A 389 7.40 -12.16 -13.89
N ALA A 390 8.19 -13.17 -13.52
CA ALA A 390 8.53 -14.27 -14.43
C ALA A 390 7.28 -15.00 -14.94
N ARG A 391 6.30 -15.27 -14.07
CA ARG A 391 5.06 -15.94 -14.45
C ARG A 391 4.17 -15.09 -15.35
N LEU A 392 4.01 -13.81 -15.02
CA LEU A 392 3.17 -12.88 -15.77
C LEU A 392 3.74 -12.62 -17.17
N LEU A 393 5.05 -12.45 -17.32
CA LEU A 393 5.70 -12.23 -18.63
C LEU A 393 5.69 -13.47 -19.52
N ALA A 394 5.64 -14.67 -18.93
CA ALA A 394 5.53 -15.92 -19.69
C ALA A 394 4.14 -16.11 -20.31
N ASN A 395 3.13 -15.34 -19.89
CA ASN A 395 1.76 -15.47 -20.38
C ASN A 395 1.49 -14.46 -21.52
N PRO A 396 1.29 -14.91 -22.77
CA PRO A 396 1.09 -14.01 -23.93
C PRO A 396 -0.22 -13.21 -23.88
N ASN A 397 -1.14 -13.62 -23.01
CA ASN A 397 -2.44 -12.99 -22.79
C ASN A 397 -2.42 -11.97 -21.65
N VAL A 398 -1.28 -11.74 -21.01
CA VAL A 398 -1.12 -10.76 -19.94
C VAL A 398 -0.12 -9.70 -20.35
N GLU A 399 -0.49 -8.44 -20.18
CA GLU A 399 0.44 -7.31 -20.33
C GLU A 399 0.64 -6.64 -18.99
N VAL A 400 1.86 -6.72 -18.46
CA VAL A 400 2.23 -6.03 -17.22
C VAL A 400 2.51 -4.56 -17.53
N LEU A 401 1.84 -3.66 -16.83
CA LEU A 401 1.99 -2.22 -17.03
C LEU A 401 3.27 -1.68 -16.36
N GLY A 402 3.92 -0.74 -17.04
CA GLY A 402 5.12 -0.03 -16.59
C GLY A 402 6.42 -0.78 -16.85
N ASN A 403 7.52 -0.29 -16.27
CA ASN A 403 8.87 -0.83 -16.52
C ASN A 403 9.05 -2.24 -15.93
N VAL A 404 9.10 -3.27 -16.76
CA VAL A 404 9.20 -4.69 -16.35
C VAL A 404 10.56 -5.14 -15.84
N THR A 405 11.61 -4.33 -16.02
CA THR A 405 12.98 -4.66 -15.59
C THR A 405 13.40 -3.94 -14.31
N ALA A 406 12.73 -2.85 -13.96
CA ALA A 406 13.04 -2.04 -12.79
C ALA A 406 12.77 -2.78 -11.49
N ARG A 407 13.57 -2.47 -10.47
CA ARG A 407 13.36 -2.98 -9.11
C ARG A 407 11.99 -2.50 -8.62
N ARG A 408 11.19 -3.43 -8.10
CA ARG A 408 9.83 -3.15 -7.65
C ARG A 408 9.48 -3.89 -6.36
N LEU A 409 8.48 -3.37 -5.67
CA LEU A 409 7.63 -4.15 -4.77
C LEU A 409 6.70 -5.05 -5.61
N PRO A 410 6.22 -6.18 -5.06
CA PRO A 410 5.37 -7.14 -5.73
C PRO A 410 3.93 -6.62 -5.86
N ILE A 411 3.80 -5.49 -6.55
CA ILE A 411 2.56 -4.80 -6.90
C ILE A 411 2.48 -4.84 -8.43
N PHE A 412 1.48 -5.51 -8.95
CA PHE A 412 1.36 -5.78 -10.38
C PHE A 412 0.03 -5.26 -10.89
N SER A 413 0.11 -4.27 -11.77
CA SER A 413 -1.01 -3.81 -12.59
C SER A 413 -0.86 -4.40 -13.98
N PHE A 414 -1.92 -5.01 -14.50
CA PHE A 414 -1.88 -5.73 -15.76
C PHE A 414 -3.21 -5.65 -16.53
N LEU A 415 -3.10 -5.80 -17.83
CA LEU A 415 -4.21 -6.01 -18.76
C LEU A 415 -4.28 -7.50 -19.13
N VAL A 416 -5.49 -7.97 -19.41
CA VAL A 416 -5.74 -9.34 -19.84
C VAL A 416 -6.36 -9.31 -21.22
N TYR A 417 -5.70 -9.93 -22.20
CA TYR A 417 -6.15 -10.03 -23.58
C TYR A 417 -6.69 -11.42 -23.85
N PRO A 418 -7.92 -11.56 -24.37
CA PRO A 418 -8.43 -12.86 -24.79
C PRO A 418 -7.50 -13.56 -25.79
N PRO A 419 -7.49 -14.90 -25.86
CA PRO A 419 -6.66 -15.66 -26.80
C PRO A 419 -6.86 -15.35 -28.29
N ASP A 420 -8.00 -14.75 -28.66
CA ASP A 420 -8.37 -14.52 -30.06
C ASP A 420 -7.90 -13.20 -30.67
N GLY A 421 -7.45 -13.30 -31.93
CA GLY A 421 -6.89 -12.24 -32.80
C GLY A 421 -7.88 -11.19 -33.29
N ASP A 422 -8.59 -10.54 -32.37
CA ASP A 422 -9.34 -9.32 -32.63
C ASP A 422 -8.46 -8.29 -33.37
N ARG A 423 -9.00 -7.72 -34.45
CA ARG A 423 -8.33 -6.72 -35.29
C ARG A 423 -7.88 -5.49 -34.48
N ARG A 424 -8.57 -5.17 -33.38
CA ARG A 424 -8.22 -4.05 -32.47
C ARG A 424 -7.49 -4.52 -31.19
N ARG A 425 -7.37 -5.84 -30.97
CA ARG A 425 -6.82 -6.51 -29.77
C ARG A 425 -7.20 -5.76 -28.48
N LEU A 426 -8.48 -5.69 -28.13
CA LEU A 426 -8.92 -5.04 -26.89
C LEU A 426 -8.80 -5.98 -25.67
N PRO A 427 -8.36 -5.49 -24.49
CA PRO A 427 -8.31 -6.27 -23.26
C PRO A 427 -9.69 -6.46 -22.64
N LEU A 428 -9.82 -7.44 -21.75
CA LEU A 428 -10.94 -7.51 -20.81
C LEU A 428 -10.92 -6.30 -19.88
N HIS A 429 -12.09 -5.79 -19.53
CA HIS A 429 -12.21 -4.66 -18.61
C HIS A 429 -11.61 -4.98 -17.23
N GLY A 430 -10.74 -4.12 -16.69
CA GLY A 430 -10.02 -4.41 -15.44
C GLY A 430 -10.90 -4.69 -14.20
N ARG A 431 -12.10 -4.10 -14.13
CA ARG A 431 -13.07 -4.42 -13.06
C ARG A 431 -13.78 -5.75 -13.27
N PHE A 432 -13.89 -6.21 -14.53
CA PHE A 432 -14.42 -7.53 -14.85
C PHE A 432 -13.45 -8.63 -14.42
N VAL A 433 -12.17 -8.50 -14.79
CA VAL A 433 -11.11 -9.42 -14.37
C VAL A 433 -11.05 -9.50 -12.84
N ALA A 434 -11.06 -8.36 -12.13
CA ALA A 434 -11.10 -8.34 -10.66
C ALA A 434 -12.37 -9.02 -10.10
N ARG A 435 -13.52 -8.86 -10.77
CA ARG A 435 -14.77 -9.51 -10.40
C ARG A 435 -14.72 -11.03 -10.59
N LEU A 436 -14.10 -11.53 -11.65
CA LEU A 436 -13.89 -12.95 -11.88
C LEU A 436 -12.94 -13.56 -10.84
N LEU A 437 -11.84 -12.88 -10.52
CA LEU A 437 -10.93 -13.30 -9.44
C LEU A 437 -11.66 -13.43 -8.10
N ASN A 438 -12.56 -12.50 -7.79
CA ASN A 438 -13.41 -12.58 -6.60
C ASN A 438 -14.40 -13.74 -6.66
N ASP A 439 -15.20 -13.82 -7.72
CA ASP A 439 -16.35 -14.73 -7.77
C ASP A 439 -15.93 -16.19 -7.96
N LEU A 440 -14.89 -16.45 -8.76
CA LEU A 440 -14.43 -17.81 -9.03
C LEU A 440 -13.46 -18.34 -7.97
N PHE A 441 -12.66 -17.46 -7.36
CA PHE A 441 -11.50 -17.87 -6.55
C PHE A 441 -11.46 -17.24 -5.16
N GLY A 442 -12.33 -16.28 -4.85
CA GLY A 442 -12.30 -15.56 -3.57
C GLY A 442 -11.18 -14.52 -3.44
N ILE A 443 -10.44 -14.26 -4.53
CA ILE A 443 -9.28 -13.37 -4.56
C ILE A 443 -9.74 -11.91 -4.62
N GLN A 444 -9.35 -11.14 -3.61
CA GLN A 444 -9.66 -9.71 -3.49
C GLN A 444 -8.59 -8.89 -4.22
N ALA A 445 -8.78 -8.71 -5.52
CA ALA A 445 -7.98 -7.83 -6.37
C ALA A 445 -8.66 -6.45 -6.55
N ARG A 446 -7.97 -5.49 -7.17
CA ARG A 446 -8.53 -4.16 -7.47
C ARG A 446 -8.61 -3.90 -8.97
N GLY A 447 -9.76 -3.45 -9.46
CA GLY A 447 -9.95 -3.00 -10.83
C GLY A 447 -10.12 -1.47 -10.94
N GLY A 448 -9.52 -0.84 -11.96
CA GLY A 448 -9.67 0.59 -12.28
C GLY A 448 -8.34 1.36 -12.32
N CYS A 449 -8.41 2.70 -12.29
CA CYS A 449 -7.26 3.60 -12.48
C CYS A 449 -6.46 3.95 -11.19
N ALA A 450 -6.71 3.25 -10.08
CA ALA A 450 -5.95 3.29 -8.82
C ALA A 450 -5.51 4.68 -8.30
N CYS A 451 -6.32 5.74 -8.50
CA CYS A 451 -6.03 7.11 -8.08
C CYS A 451 -4.72 7.68 -8.66
N ALA A 452 -4.36 7.27 -9.88
CA ALA A 452 -3.18 7.73 -10.61
C ALA A 452 -3.55 8.02 -12.08
N GLY A 453 -4.62 8.79 -12.30
CA GLY A 453 -5.22 9.05 -13.61
C GLY A 453 -4.22 9.46 -14.71
N PRO A 454 -3.39 10.50 -14.51
CA PRO A 454 -2.38 10.90 -15.51
C PRO A 454 -1.37 9.80 -15.84
N TYR A 455 -0.89 9.05 -14.83
CA TYR A 455 0.00 7.92 -15.07
C TYR A 455 -0.73 6.77 -15.80
N GLY A 456 -1.98 6.52 -15.44
CA GLY A 456 -2.84 5.58 -16.16
C GLY A 456 -3.05 5.97 -17.63
N HIS A 457 -3.13 7.26 -17.95
CA HIS A 457 -3.18 7.72 -19.33
C HIS A 457 -1.88 7.42 -20.07
N ALA A 458 -0.73 7.70 -19.45
CA ALA A 458 0.57 7.38 -20.02
C ALA A 458 0.73 5.86 -20.28
N LEU A 459 0.34 5.03 -19.30
CA LEU A 459 0.42 3.57 -19.39
C LEU A 459 -0.51 2.96 -20.45
N LEU A 460 -1.66 3.60 -20.72
CA LEU A 460 -2.68 3.08 -21.63
C LEU A 460 -2.70 3.82 -22.98
N GLY A 461 -1.72 4.68 -23.25
CA GLY A 461 -1.64 5.45 -24.50
C GLY A 461 -2.78 6.46 -24.69
N VAL A 462 -3.36 6.97 -23.61
CA VAL A 462 -4.47 7.94 -23.66
C VAL A 462 -3.91 9.35 -23.82
N GLY A 463 -3.84 9.81 -25.07
CA GLY A 463 -3.50 11.20 -25.40
C GLY A 463 -4.57 12.22 -24.99
N GLU A 464 -4.27 13.50 -25.17
CA GLU A 464 -5.14 14.61 -24.76
C GLU A 464 -6.54 14.55 -25.41
N GLU A 465 -6.60 14.34 -26.72
CA GLU A 465 -7.89 14.28 -27.45
C GLU A 465 -8.79 13.16 -26.91
N LEU A 466 -8.24 11.94 -26.78
CA LEU A 466 -8.97 10.79 -26.26
C LEU A 466 -9.40 11.01 -24.80
N SER A 467 -8.51 11.58 -23.97
CA SER A 467 -8.82 11.97 -22.59
C SER A 467 -10.02 12.92 -22.51
N LEU A 468 -10.07 13.93 -23.38
CA LEU A 468 -11.18 14.90 -23.42
C LEU A 468 -12.50 14.26 -23.90
N ARG A 469 -12.44 13.33 -24.87
CA ARG A 469 -13.62 12.56 -25.31
C ARG A 469 -14.14 11.63 -24.22
N ILE A 470 -13.26 10.95 -23.49
CA ILE A 470 -13.58 10.16 -22.28
C ILE A 470 -14.24 11.05 -21.22
N ARG A 471 -13.65 12.22 -20.93
CA ARG A 471 -14.23 13.20 -20.00
C ARG A 471 -15.65 13.61 -20.44
N ALA A 472 -15.86 13.88 -21.72
CA ALA A 472 -17.18 14.29 -22.22
C ALA A 472 -18.24 13.21 -21.97
N ALA A 473 -17.91 11.93 -22.17
CA ALA A 473 -18.80 10.81 -21.85
C ALA A 473 -19.07 10.70 -20.33
N ILE A 474 -18.04 10.88 -19.49
CA ILE A 474 -18.16 10.89 -18.02
C ILE A 474 -19.11 12.01 -17.56
N VAL A 475 -19.00 13.22 -18.13
CA VAL A 475 -19.89 14.36 -17.79
C VAL A 475 -21.36 14.05 -18.14
N ARG A 476 -21.61 13.22 -19.16
CA ARG A 476 -22.95 12.73 -19.52
C ARG A 476 -23.45 11.58 -18.62
N GLY A 477 -22.70 11.21 -17.59
CA GLY A 477 -23.06 10.15 -16.64
C GLY A 477 -22.52 8.76 -16.98
N PHE A 478 -21.77 8.60 -18.06
CA PHE A 478 -21.19 7.31 -18.45
C PHE A 478 -19.83 7.09 -17.78
N HIS A 479 -19.78 6.87 -16.47
CA HIS A 479 -18.49 6.65 -15.80
C HIS A 479 -17.83 5.32 -16.15
N GLY A 480 -18.56 4.38 -16.75
CA GLY A 480 -18.04 3.07 -17.15
C GLY A 480 -16.98 3.12 -18.25
N VAL A 481 -16.92 4.20 -19.05
CA VAL A 481 -15.90 4.35 -20.11
C VAL A 481 -14.49 4.59 -19.57
N LYS A 482 -14.33 4.80 -18.26
CA LYS A 482 -13.03 5.06 -17.64
C LYS A 482 -12.09 3.88 -17.90
N PRO A 483 -10.92 4.12 -18.52
CA PRO A 483 -9.96 3.05 -18.73
C PRO A 483 -9.34 2.63 -17.40
N GLY A 484 -8.79 1.42 -17.38
CA GLY A 484 -8.17 0.87 -16.18
C GLY A 484 -7.66 -0.55 -16.39
N TRP A 485 -7.09 -1.09 -15.33
CA TRP A 485 -6.42 -2.38 -15.30
C TRP A 485 -6.88 -3.19 -14.08
N THR A 486 -6.36 -4.40 -13.94
CA THR A 486 -6.43 -5.17 -12.69
C THR A 486 -5.12 -5.06 -11.95
N ARG A 487 -5.18 -4.91 -10.62
CA ARG A 487 -4.01 -4.87 -9.75
C ARG A 487 -4.10 -5.94 -8.67
N VAL A 488 -3.01 -6.67 -8.49
CA VAL A 488 -2.76 -7.56 -7.36
C VAL A 488 -1.46 -7.18 -6.66
N SER A 489 -1.34 -7.58 -5.40
CA SER A 489 -0.15 -7.34 -4.59
C SER A 489 0.12 -8.51 -3.65
N PHE A 490 1.40 -8.85 -3.48
CA PHE A 490 1.83 -10.01 -2.70
C PHE A 490 2.65 -9.57 -1.49
N ALA A 491 2.01 -9.41 -0.34
CA ALA A 491 2.72 -9.00 0.87
C ALA A 491 3.69 -10.08 1.36
N TYR A 492 4.79 -9.68 2.01
CA TYR A 492 5.82 -10.60 2.53
C TYR A 492 5.26 -11.71 3.43
N TYR A 493 4.13 -11.48 4.09
CA TYR A 493 3.50 -12.46 4.98
C TYR A 493 2.50 -13.40 4.31
N MET A 494 2.18 -13.19 3.02
CA MET A 494 1.42 -14.13 2.22
C MET A 494 2.16 -15.47 2.14
N SER A 495 1.43 -16.59 2.15
CA SER A 495 2.02 -17.91 1.99
C SER A 495 2.48 -18.15 0.54
N ARG A 496 3.42 -19.07 0.33
CA ARG A 496 3.86 -19.44 -1.02
C ARG A 496 2.74 -20.10 -1.84
N GLU A 497 1.81 -20.75 -1.15
CA GLU A 497 0.67 -21.42 -1.76
C GLU A 497 -0.36 -20.40 -2.25
N GLU A 498 -0.67 -19.38 -1.44
CA GLU A 498 -1.52 -18.26 -1.83
C GLU A 498 -0.92 -17.51 -3.04
N LEU A 499 0.39 -17.24 -3.04
CA LEU A 499 1.08 -16.65 -4.20
C LEU A 499 0.87 -17.47 -5.47
N ARG A 500 1.11 -18.80 -5.41
CA ARG A 500 0.93 -19.69 -6.57
C ARG A 500 -0.52 -19.73 -7.03
N PHE A 501 -1.47 -19.80 -6.09
CA PHE A 501 -2.89 -19.84 -6.39
C PHE A 501 -3.37 -18.55 -7.06
N VAL A 502 -2.95 -17.38 -6.58
CA VAL A 502 -3.28 -16.10 -7.21
C VAL A 502 -2.73 -16.02 -8.63
N LEU A 503 -1.48 -16.43 -8.86
CA LEU A 503 -0.89 -16.45 -10.19
C LEU A 503 -1.61 -17.43 -11.13
N ALA A 504 -1.95 -18.63 -10.64
CA ALA A 504 -2.71 -19.62 -11.41
C ALA A 504 -4.13 -19.12 -11.75
N ALA A 505 -4.78 -18.39 -10.85
CA ALA A 505 -6.07 -17.76 -11.11
C ALA A 505 -5.97 -16.64 -12.15
N VAL A 506 -4.87 -15.86 -12.15
CA VAL A 506 -4.61 -14.87 -13.21
C VAL A 506 -4.44 -15.57 -14.57
N ASP A 507 -3.65 -16.66 -14.62
CA ASP A 507 -3.48 -17.43 -15.85
C ASP A 507 -4.81 -18.02 -16.35
N PHE A 508 -5.63 -18.54 -15.43
CA PHE A 508 -6.96 -19.03 -15.74
C PHE A 508 -7.82 -17.92 -16.38
N VAL A 509 -7.87 -16.74 -15.77
CA VAL A 509 -8.67 -15.62 -16.31
C VAL A 509 -8.10 -15.14 -17.65
N ALA A 510 -6.79 -15.22 -17.84
CA ALA A 510 -6.16 -14.91 -19.13
C ALA A 510 -6.53 -15.91 -20.24
N ALA A 511 -6.61 -17.20 -19.91
CA ALA A 511 -6.97 -18.25 -20.86
C ALA A 511 -8.49 -18.33 -21.13
N HIS A 512 -9.33 -18.03 -20.13
CA HIS A 512 -10.76 -18.39 -20.17
C HIS A 512 -11.71 -17.26 -19.75
N GLY A 513 -11.20 -16.12 -19.30
CA GLY A 513 -12.01 -15.05 -18.71
C GLY A 513 -13.07 -14.48 -19.66
N HIS A 514 -12.78 -14.42 -20.97
CA HIS A 514 -13.72 -13.94 -21.99
C HIS A 514 -14.99 -14.79 -22.06
N ARG A 515 -14.89 -16.10 -21.79
CA ARG A 515 -16.02 -17.03 -21.85
C ARG A 515 -17.09 -16.72 -20.79
N PHE A 516 -16.71 -16.01 -19.74
CA PHE A 516 -17.63 -15.61 -18.66
C PHE A 516 -18.40 -14.32 -18.96
N LEU A 517 -18.04 -13.55 -19.99
CA LEU A 517 -18.70 -12.25 -20.30
C LEU A 517 -20.24 -12.32 -20.34
N PRO A 518 -20.88 -13.31 -21.01
CA PRO A 518 -22.35 -13.36 -21.06
C PRO A 518 -23.02 -13.61 -19.70
N LEU A 519 -22.28 -14.15 -18.73
CA LEU A 519 -22.78 -14.37 -17.38
C LEU A 519 -22.86 -13.08 -16.55
N TYR A 520 -22.37 -11.96 -17.06
CA TYR A 520 -22.37 -10.70 -16.34
C TYR A 520 -23.05 -9.57 -17.13
N ALA A 521 -23.54 -8.57 -16.41
CA ALA A 521 -24.04 -7.31 -16.93
C ALA A 521 -23.01 -6.21 -16.64
N PHE A 522 -22.66 -5.43 -17.65
CA PHE A 522 -21.91 -4.20 -17.48
C PHE A 522 -22.85 -3.00 -17.29
N ASP A 523 -22.56 -2.19 -16.29
CA ASP A 523 -23.25 -0.93 -16.04
C ASP A 523 -22.41 0.24 -16.58
N TRP A 524 -22.85 0.83 -17.68
CA TRP A 524 -22.19 1.99 -18.32
C TRP A 524 -22.17 3.25 -17.44
N ALA A 525 -23.10 3.39 -16.50
CA ALA A 525 -23.14 4.54 -15.61
C ALA A 525 -22.05 4.45 -14.53
N THR A 526 -21.74 3.25 -14.04
CA THR A 526 -20.82 3.06 -12.88
C THR A 526 -19.51 2.35 -13.22
N GLY A 527 -19.46 1.60 -14.32
CA GLY A 527 -18.38 0.67 -14.67
C GLY A 527 -18.41 -0.64 -13.90
N ASN A 528 -19.50 -0.93 -13.16
CA ASN A 528 -19.63 -2.15 -12.38
C ASN A 528 -20.05 -3.34 -13.23
N TRP A 529 -19.67 -4.53 -12.76
CA TRP A 529 -20.05 -5.81 -13.33
C TRP A 529 -20.89 -6.60 -12.33
N ALA A 530 -22.07 -7.06 -12.74
CA ALA A 530 -23.00 -7.79 -11.89
C ALA A 530 -23.37 -9.15 -12.52
N PHE A 531 -23.38 -10.21 -11.73
CA PHE A 531 -23.69 -11.56 -12.21
C PHE A 531 -25.17 -11.72 -12.60
N ARG A 532 -25.43 -12.24 -13.80
CA ARG A 532 -26.75 -12.52 -14.35
C ARG A 532 -27.21 -13.94 -13.98
N ARG A 533 -27.93 -14.06 -12.86
CA ARG A 533 -28.46 -15.35 -12.36
C ARG A 533 -29.31 -16.12 -13.38
N ARG A 534 -30.06 -15.43 -14.26
CA ARG A 534 -30.92 -16.06 -15.28
C ARG A 534 -30.09 -16.72 -16.39
N THR A 535 -29.06 -16.04 -16.89
CA THR A 535 -28.18 -16.54 -17.95
C THR A 535 -27.41 -17.79 -17.51
N PHE A 536 -26.97 -17.83 -16.25
CA PHE A 536 -26.30 -19.01 -15.70
C PHE A 536 -27.18 -20.27 -15.70
N LYS A 537 -28.49 -20.15 -15.42
CA LYS A 537 -29.42 -21.29 -15.49
C LYS A 537 -29.63 -21.81 -16.92
N HIS A 538 -29.48 -20.96 -17.92
CA HIS A 538 -29.59 -21.34 -19.33
C HIS A 538 -28.34 -22.06 -19.85
N HIS A 539 -27.15 -21.66 -19.40
CA HIS A 539 -25.89 -22.28 -19.85
C HIS A 539 -25.43 -23.45 -18.99
N ALA A 540 -25.90 -23.57 -17.73
CA ALA A 540 -25.55 -24.66 -16.84
C ALA A 540 -26.79 -25.45 -16.39
N MET A 541 -26.81 -26.77 -16.65
CA MET A 541 -27.64 -27.70 -15.88
C MET A 541 -27.09 -27.75 -14.44
N ARG A 542 -27.61 -26.83 -13.62
CA ARG A 542 -27.17 -26.53 -12.25
C ARG A 542 -27.11 -27.75 -11.33
N GLU A 543 -27.92 -28.79 -11.58
CA GLU A 543 -28.00 -29.95 -10.70
C GLU A 543 -26.85 -30.96 -10.88
N ASP A 544 -26.36 -31.19 -12.11
CA ASP A 544 -25.33 -32.20 -12.33
C ASP A 544 -23.91 -31.73 -11.97
N LEU A 545 -23.62 -30.43 -12.13
CA LEU A 545 -22.31 -29.86 -11.76
C LEU A 545 -22.11 -29.72 -10.25
N LEU A 546 -23.21 -29.56 -9.49
CA LEU A 546 -23.21 -29.46 -8.03
C LEU A 546 -23.31 -30.83 -7.33
N ARG A 547 -23.83 -31.87 -8.00
CA ARG A 547 -23.92 -33.26 -7.48
C ARG A 547 -22.57 -33.96 -7.30
N GLY A 548 -21.49 -33.45 -7.92
CA GLY A 548 -20.11 -33.91 -7.63
C GLY A 548 -19.66 -33.70 -6.17
N GLY A 549 -20.42 -32.94 -5.37
CA GLY A 549 -20.19 -32.78 -3.93
C GLY A 549 -20.67 -33.95 -3.06
N ASP A 550 -21.39 -34.94 -3.61
CA ASP A 550 -21.98 -36.03 -2.82
C ASP A 550 -20.96 -37.13 -2.42
N HIS A 551 -19.70 -37.05 -2.90
CA HIS A 551 -18.60 -37.84 -2.34
C HIS A 551 -18.23 -37.44 -0.90
N ARG A 552 -18.76 -36.33 -0.36
CA ARG A 552 -18.56 -35.96 1.06
C ARG A 552 -19.43 -36.75 2.04
N ARG A 553 -20.48 -37.44 1.59
CA ARG A 553 -21.30 -38.29 2.49
C ARG A 553 -20.62 -39.61 2.85
N HIS A 554 -19.74 -40.14 2.00
CA HIS A 554 -18.97 -41.34 2.32
C HIS A 554 -17.72 -41.08 3.16
N VAL A 555 -17.13 -39.89 3.09
CA VAL A 555 -15.96 -39.53 3.91
C VAL A 555 -16.36 -39.14 5.35
N ALA A 556 -17.52 -38.50 5.54
CA ALA A 556 -18.05 -38.18 6.86
C ALA A 556 -18.40 -39.44 7.69
N ALA A 557 -18.89 -40.49 7.04
CA ALA A 557 -19.21 -41.76 7.70
C ALA A 557 -17.96 -42.53 8.18
N ASN A 558 -16.83 -42.40 7.48
CA ASN A 558 -15.56 -43.05 7.88
C ASN A 558 -14.78 -42.25 8.94
N ALA A 559 -14.99 -40.93 9.02
CA ALA A 559 -14.33 -40.06 10.01
C ALA A 559 -14.88 -40.26 11.44
N ASP A 560 -16.17 -40.58 11.59
CA ASP A 560 -16.78 -40.90 12.89
C ASP A 560 -16.33 -42.27 13.43
N ASP A 561 -16.01 -43.22 12.54
CA ASP A 561 -15.52 -44.55 12.92
C ASP A 561 -14.02 -44.53 13.30
N GLN A 562 -13.24 -43.61 12.69
CA GLN A 562 -11.84 -43.37 13.09
C GLN A 562 -11.71 -42.53 14.37
N LYS A 563 -12.62 -41.58 14.63
CA LYS A 563 -12.66 -40.83 15.90
C LYS A 563 -12.95 -41.71 17.12
N LYS A 564 -13.74 -42.78 16.97
CA LYS A 564 -13.96 -43.76 18.05
C LYS A 564 -12.76 -44.67 18.31
N LYS A 565 -11.87 -44.88 17.34
CA LYS A 565 -10.61 -45.65 17.51
C LYS A 565 -9.45 -44.79 18.02
N ALA A 566 -9.39 -43.50 17.68
CA ALA A 566 -8.34 -42.58 18.15
C ALA A 566 -8.51 -42.18 19.64
N ALA A 567 -9.73 -42.23 20.19
CA ALA A 567 -9.97 -41.99 21.62
C ALA A 567 -9.42 -43.11 22.55
N ALA A 568 -8.92 -44.22 21.99
CA ALA A 568 -8.38 -45.35 22.73
C ALA A 568 -6.84 -45.51 22.62
N SER A 569 -6.14 -44.64 21.89
CA SER A 569 -4.68 -44.66 21.84
C SER A 569 -4.14 -43.24 21.93
N GLY A 570 -3.62 -42.89 23.10
CA GLY A 570 -2.95 -41.63 23.33
C GLY A 570 -1.58 -41.65 22.66
N ASP A 571 -1.42 -40.86 21.61
CA ASP A 571 -0.14 -40.29 21.20
C ASP A 571 -0.38 -39.03 20.37
N GLY A 572 0.15 -37.91 20.87
CA GLY A 572 0.01 -36.59 20.27
C GLY A 572 1.15 -36.32 19.29
N GLN A 573 0.82 -36.18 18.01
CA GLN A 573 1.64 -35.45 17.03
C GLN A 573 0.77 -34.43 16.31
N ALA A 574 1.26 -33.18 16.29
CA ALA A 574 0.63 -32.05 15.62
C ALA A 574 0.58 -32.30 14.10
N ALA A 575 -0.63 -32.44 13.57
CA ALA A 575 -0.87 -32.55 12.14
C ALA A 575 -0.86 -31.14 11.50
N ASP A 576 -0.10 -31.04 10.42
CA ASP A 576 0.13 -29.89 9.56
C ASP A 576 -1.17 -29.35 8.94
N GLY A 577 -1.48 -28.07 9.17
CA GLY A 577 -2.67 -27.39 8.65
C GLY A 577 -2.59 -27.00 7.17
N GLY A 578 -1.43 -27.19 6.52
CA GLY A 578 -1.23 -26.82 5.11
C GLY A 578 -2.00 -27.67 4.09
N GLY A 579 -2.23 -28.95 4.37
CA GLY A 579 -2.87 -29.87 3.40
C GLY A 579 -4.33 -29.52 3.06
N LEU A 580 -5.10 -29.05 4.04
CA LEU A 580 -6.53 -28.77 3.87
C LEU A 580 -6.83 -27.48 3.07
N VAL A 581 -5.87 -26.56 2.99
CA VAL A 581 -6.01 -25.31 2.23
C VAL A 581 -5.65 -25.53 0.76
N GLY A 582 -4.63 -26.35 0.48
CA GLY A 582 -4.24 -26.75 -0.88
C GLY A 582 -5.36 -27.44 -1.64
N ASP A 583 -6.04 -28.37 -0.97
CA ASP A 583 -7.20 -29.08 -1.53
C ASP A 583 -8.34 -28.12 -1.93
N LYS A 584 -8.51 -26.98 -1.24
CA LYS A 584 -9.54 -25.98 -1.60
C LYS A 584 -9.17 -25.23 -2.87
N TYR A 585 -7.93 -24.77 -3.00
CA TYR A 585 -7.48 -23.97 -4.13
C TYR A 585 -7.49 -24.75 -5.44
N GLU A 586 -7.06 -26.01 -5.39
CA GLU A 586 -7.14 -26.92 -6.54
C GLU A 586 -8.61 -27.15 -6.96
N SER A 587 -9.48 -27.43 -6.00
CA SER A 587 -10.91 -27.58 -6.27
C SER A 587 -11.55 -26.33 -6.91
N TYR A 588 -11.14 -25.13 -6.50
CA TYR A 588 -11.63 -23.88 -7.11
C TYR A 588 -11.20 -23.77 -8.58
N LEU A 589 -9.95 -24.11 -8.90
CA LEU A 589 -9.44 -24.12 -10.28
C LEU A 589 -10.13 -25.18 -11.14
N GLU A 590 -10.33 -26.39 -10.63
CA GLU A 590 -11.03 -27.47 -11.34
C GLU A 590 -12.48 -27.09 -11.66
N ILE A 591 -13.21 -26.57 -10.67
CA ILE A 591 -14.61 -26.15 -10.86
C ILE A 591 -14.67 -25.01 -11.88
N ALA A 592 -13.80 -24.00 -11.77
CA ALA A 592 -13.75 -22.89 -12.72
C ALA A 592 -13.44 -23.37 -14.14
N THR A 593 -12.50 -24.31 -14.30
CA THR A 593 -12.13 -24.91 -15.59
C THR A 593 -13.30 -25.67 -16.21
N ARG A 594 -13.97 -26.52 -15.44
CA ARG A 594 -15.14 -27.25 -15.93
C ARG A 594 -16.26 -26.31 -16.39
N ILE A 595 -16.50 -25.23 -15.65
CA ILE A 595 -17.49 -24.21 -16.04
C ILE A 595 -17.04 -23.49 -17.31
N ALA A 596 -15.81 -23.01 -17.37
CA ALA A 596 -15.27 -22.34 -18.54
C ALA A 596 -15.44 -23.20 -19.80
N LEU A 597 -15.03 -24.48 -19.73
CA LEU A 597 -15.13 -25.42 -20.85
C LEU A 597 -16.56 -25.69 -21.32
N SER A 598 -17.56 -25.52 -20.45
CA SER A 598 -19.00 -25.64 -20.81
C SER A 598 -19.60 -24.39 -21.46
N LEU A 599 -18.96 -23.23 -21.33
CA LEU A 599 -19.42 -21.98 -21.92
C LEU A 599 -18.93 -21.88 -23.37
N PRO A 600 -19.66 -21.26 -24.30
CA PRO A 600 -19.13 -20.98 -25.64
C PRO A 600 -17.77 -20.23 -25.59
N ASP A 601 -16.90 -20.49 -26.56
CA ASP A 601 -15.57 -19.87 -26.64
C ASP A 601 -15.61 -18.55 -27.43
N THR A 602 -16.40 -18.52 -28.49
CA THR A 602 -16.66 -17.32 -29.29
C THR A 602 -18.09 -16.84 -29.07
N TYR A 603 -18.24 -15.52 -29.09
CA TYR A 603 -19.53 -14.86 -29.10
C TYR A 603 -19.51 -13.79 -30.18
N ASP A 604 -20.05 -14.10 -31.36
CA ASP A 604 -20.11 -13.17 -32.48
C ASP A 604 -21.02 -11.95 -32.20
N GLU A 605 -21.87 -12.03 -31.17
CA GLU A 605 -22.87 -11.01 -30.83
C GLU A 605 -22.47 -10.07 -29.67
N LEU A 606 -21.28 -10.22 -29.07
CA LEU A 606 -20.92 -9.50 -27.85
C LEU A 606 -20.36 -8.08 -28.10
N VAL A 607 -21.06 -7.32 -28.94
CA VAL A 607 -21.18 -5.88 -28.75
C VAL A 607 -22.52 -5.67 -28.06
N SER A 608 -22.52 -5.77 -26.73
CA SER A 608 -23.57 -5.15 -25.95
C SER A 608 -23.64 -3.69 -26.41
N SER A 609 -24.69 -3.32 -27.14
CA SER A 609 -24.71 -2.12 -27.98
C SER A 609 -24.29 -0.92 -27.15
N VAL A 610 -23.07 -0.44 -27.41
CA VAL A 610 -22.52 0.75 -26.78
C VAL A 610 -23.62 1.81 -26.79
N PRO A 611 -24.09 2.29 -25.63
CA PRO A 611 -25.28 3.11 -25.55
C PRO A 611 -25.25 4.26 -26.55
N LYS A 612 -26.39 4.56 -27.18
CA LYS A 612 -26.51 5.70 -28.10
C LYS A 612 -25.99 6.97 -27.39
N GLY A 613 -24.97 7.62 -27.94
CA GLY A 613 -24.32 8.80 -27.35
C GLY A 613 -22.99 8.54 -26.65
N ILE A 614 -22.54 7.27 -26.60
CA ILE A 614 -21.14 6.92 -26.36
C ILE A 614 -20.48 6.64 -27.70
N ASP A 615 -19.35 7.26 -27.89
CA ASP A 615 -18.49 7.09 -29.05
C ASP A 615 -17.72 5.76 -28.93
N PRO A 616 -17.92 4.77 -29.80
CA PRO A 616 -17.28 3.46 -29.67
C PRO A 616 -15.75 3.51 -29.68
N ASP A 617 -15.15 4.55 -30.28
CA ASP A 617 -13.70 4.66 -30.38
C ASP A 617 -13.03 4.97 -29.04
N ILE A 618 -13.78 5.47 -28.05
CA ILE A 618 -13.24 5.74 -26.71
C ILE A 618 -13.26 4.50 -25.81
N ILE A 619 -13.82 3.38 -26.28
CA ILE A 619 -13.90 2.14 -25.51
C ILE A 619 -12.61 1.35 -25.72
N LEU A 620 -11.81 1.28 -24.65
CA LEU A 620 -10.47 0.67 -24.65
C LEU A 620 -10.46 -0.76 -24.09
N PHE A 621 -11.61 -1.44 -24.08
CA PHE A 621 -11.79 -2.77 -23.50
C PHE A 621 -13.00 -3.48 -24.10
N ARG A 622 -13.09 -4.80 -23.88
CA ARG A 622 -14.24 -5.62 -24.27
C ARG A 622 -15.36 -5.56 -23.22
N VAL A 623 -16.62 -5.56 -23.68
CA VAL A 623 -17.84 -5.47 -22.85
C VAL A 623 -18.90 -6.48 -23.26
#